data_AF-A0A7Y3L0A8-F1
#
_entry.id   AF-A0A7Y3L0A8-F1
#
_cell.length_a   1.000
_cell.length_b   1.000
_cell.length_c   1.000
_cell.angle_alpha   90.00
_cell.angle_beta   90.00
_cell.angle_gamma   90.00
#
_symmetry.space_group_name_H-M   'P 1'
#
loop_
_entity.id
_entity.type
_entity.pdbx_description
1 polymer ?
#
loop_
_entity_poly.entity_id
_entity_poly.type
_entity_poly.pdbx_seq_one_letter_code
_entity_poly.pdbx_strand_id
1 'polypeptide(L)'
;MDMRRIIESAAVNEKIDPDEVRRFCTENGVSVSLFFDKFSEEVTSLFLNNLMSWEAGDAAINAASGFMTSTQIPILDFTWEVFLAFNAGEIAPGPAITRPLLAQALAKSKGQPCLETDEEIDDIRTGASKACMLKIVELAKQIIAGNIGVIAGSRALHVLASQKALVSDPDFDLFTGIHSESDHLPLDDVKTLWDPAAFQKKQLEVKRFEDLWRPRVIDACRRLIHRFEPRKT
;
A
#
# COMPACT_ATOMS: atom_id res chain seq x y z
N MET A 1 1.95 26.01 -14.29
CA MET A 1 3.24 25.26 -14.33
C MET A 1 2.96 23.87 -14.87
N ASP A 2 3.83 23.31 -15.72
CA ASP A 2 3.60 22.02 -16.38
C ASP A 2 4.01 20.84 -15.47
N MET A 3 3.13 19.84 -15.33
CA MET A 3 3.36 18.59 -14.59
C MET A 3 4.57 17.85 -15.16
N ARG A 4 4.73 17.83 -16.49
CA ARG A 4 5.85 17.12 -17.14
C ARG A 4 7.20 17.65 -16.73
N ARG A 5 7.33 18.97 -16.61
CA ARG A 5 8.56 19.61 -16.15
C ARG A 5 8.94 19.17 -14.73
N ILE A 6 7.94 19.02 -13.85
CA ILE A 6 8.17 18.58 -12.47
C ILE A 6 8.59 17.10 -12.47
N ILE A 7 7.96 16.26 -13.28
CA ILE A 7 8.33 14.84 -13.44
C ILE A 7 9.76 14.70 -13.97
N GLU A 8 10.13 15.43 -15.01
CA GLU A 8 11.48 15.42 -15.58
C GLU A 8 12.52 15.86 -14.54
N SER A 9 12.24 16.94 -13.81
CA SER A 9 13.08 17.42 -12.71
C SER A 9 13.23 16.35 -11.62
N ALA A 10 12.13 15.69 -11.25
CA ALA A 10 12.13 14.63 -10.24
C ALA A 10 12.93 13.41 -10.68
N ALA A 11 12.80 13.00 -11.95
CA ALA A 11 13.54 11.88 -12.53
C ALA A 11 15.06 12.16 -12.57
N VAL A 12 15.46 13.40 -12.86
CA VAL A 12 16.88 13.79 -12.96
C VAL A 12 17.52 14.01 -11.59
N ASN A 13 16.79 14.65 -10.67
CA ASN A 13 17.33 15.03 -9.36
C ASN A 13 17.04 14.01 -8.26
N GLU A 14 16.23 12.98 -8.56
CA GLU A 14 15.72 11.96 -7.63
C GLU A 14 15.04 12.59 -6.38
N LYS A 15 14.50 13.80 -6.55
CA LYS A 15 13.90 14.60 -5.49
C LYS A 15 12.78 15.47 -6.04
N ILE A 16 11.72 15.62 -5.26
CA ILE A 16 10.65 16.57 -5.51
C ILE A 16 10.96 17.89 -4.81
N ASP A 17 10.89 19.00 -5.55
CA ASP A 17 10.99 20.34 -4.98
C ASP A 17 9.65 20.74 -4.32
N PRO A 18 9.62 20.97 -3.00
CA PRO A 18 8.40 21.37 -2.30
C PRO A 18 7.79 22.68 -2.82
N ASP A 19 8.61 23.63 -3.29
CA ASP A 19 8.13 24.90 -3.84
C ASP A 19 7.45 24.70 -5.18
N GLU A 20 7.94 23.74 -5.98
CA GLU A 20 7.30 23.43 -7.26
C GLU A 20 5.93 22.79 -7.07
N VAL A 21 5.82 21.86 -6.12
CA VAL A 21 4.54 21.23 -5.75
C VAL A 21 3.55 22.28 -5.24
N ARG A 22 3.96 23.14 -4.30
CA ARG A 22 3.11 24.21 -3.75
C ARG A 22 2.61 25.16 -4.84
N ARG A 23 3.50 25.57 -5.76
CA ARG A 23 3.14 26.46 -6.85
C ARG A 23 2.14 25.80 -7.80
N PHE A 24 2.39 24.54 -8.19
CA PHE A 24 1.47 23.80 -9.05
C PHE A 24 0.09 23.66 -8.41
N CYS A 25 0.03 23.26 -7.13
CA CYS A 25 -1.22 23.10 -6.39
C CYS A 25 -2.01 24.40 -6.33
N THR A 26 -1.33 25.52 -6.05
CA THR A 26 -1.94 26.86 -5.96
C THR A 26 -2.49 27.33 -7.31
N GLU A 27 -1.71 27.18 -8.39
CA GLU A 27 -2.10 27.62 -9.73
C GLU A 27 -3.27 26.80 -10.31
N ASN A 28 -3.38 25.53 -9.93
CA ASN A 28 -4.39 24.62 -10.48
C ASN A 28 -5.54 24.31 -9.52
N GLY A 29 -5.53 24.88 -8.31
CA GLY A 29 -6.59 24.65 -7.31
C GLY A 29 -6.72 23.19 -6.86
N VAL A 30 -5.62 22.42 -6.82
CA VAL A 30 -5.62 21.01 -6.42
C VAL A 30 -4.95 20.81 -5.07
N SER A 31 -5.38 19.80 -4.31
CA SER A 31 -4.70 19.41 -3.07
C SER A 31 -3.35 18.74 -3.37
N VAL A 32 -2.45 18.72 -2.39
CA VAL A 32 -1.13 18.08 -2.55
C VAL A 32 -1.25 16.56 -2.73
N SER A 33 -2.24 15.91 -2.10
CA SER A 33 -2.49 14.48 -2.30
C SER A 33 -2.98 14.21 -3.74
N LEU A 34 -3.91 15.03 -4.24
CA LEU A 34 -4.40 14.93 -5.62
C LEU A 34 -3.30 15.26 -6.66
N PHE A 35 -2.36 16.13 -6.31
CA PHE A 35 -1.19 16.39 -7.14
C PHE A 35 -0.39 15.11 -7.40
N PHE A 36 -0.12 14.30 -6.37
CA PHE A 36 0.68 13.08 -6.53
C PHE A 36 -0.06 11.96 -7.27
N ASP A 37 -1.39 11.95 -7.21
CA ASP A 37 -2.21 11.09 -8.07
C ASP A 37 -2.05 11.46 -9.55
N LYS A 38 -2.23 12.75 -9.88
CA LYS A 38 -2.01 13.28 -11.23
C LYS A 38 -0.57 13.11 -11.71
N PHE A 39 0.40 13.25 -10.82
CA PHE A 39 1.81 12.97 -11.11
C PHE A 39 2.00 11.50 -11.54
N SER A 40 1.41 10.57 -10.78
CA SER A 40 1.50 9.13 -11.06
C SER A 40 0.78 8.74 -12.34
N GLU A 41 -0.37 9.37 -12.63
CA GLU A 41 -1.10 9.20 -13.89
C GLU A 41 -0.25 9.63 -15.09
N GLU A 42 0.39 10.80 -15.00
CA GLU A 42 1.20 11.33 -16.08
C GLU A 42 2.50 10.51 -16.27
N VAL A 43 3.19 10.10 -15.19
CA VAL A 43 4.35 9.17 -15.30
C VAL A 43 3.93 7.87 -15.98
N THR A 44 2.81 7.28 -15.54
CA THR A 44 2.27 6.05 -16.12
C THR A 44 1.97 6.22 -17.61
N SER A 45 1.32 7.33 -17.97
CA SER A 45 1.02 7.68 -19.36
C SER A 45 2.29 7.81 -20.19
N LEU A 46 3.28 8.56 -19.72
CA LEU A 46 4.56 8.76 -20.43
C LEU A 46 5.29 7.44 -20.65
N PHE A 47 5.38 6.60 -19.62
CA PHE A 47 6.07 5.31 -19.71
C PHE A 47 5.36 4.33 -20.66
N LEU A 48 4.04 4.16 -20.52
CA LEU A 48 3.27 3.25 -21.39
C LEU A 48 3.33 3.67 -22.87
N ASN A 49 3.34 4.98 -23.14
CA ASN A 49 3.45 5.54 -24.48
C ASN A 49 4.89 5.60 -25.03
N ASN A 50 5.88 5.04 -24.33
CA ASN A 50 7.31 5.07 -24.71
C ASN A 50 7.89 6.49 -24.80
N LEU A 51 7.32 7.45 -24.08
CA LEU A 51 7.81 8.83 -23.98
C LEU A 51 8.77 9.03 -22.80
N MET A 52 8.92 8.02 -21.96
CA MET A 52 9.78 8.01 -20.78
C MET A 52 10.43 6.63 -20.64
N SER A 53 11.71 6.59 -20.29
CA SER A 53 12.40 5.32 -20.00
C SER A 53 11.91 4.72 -18.68
N TRP A 54 12.19 3.44 -18.47
CA TRP A 54 11.82 2.80 -17.21
C TRP A 54 12.55 3.43 -16.03
N GLU A 55 13.85 3.69 -16.17
CA GLU A 55 14.71 4.29 -15.13
C GLU A 55 14.22 5.69 -14.75
N ALA A 56 13.80 6.50 -15.73
CA ALA A 56 13.27 7.83 -15.47
C ALA A 56 11.91 7.79 -14.77
N GLY A 57 11.04 6.85 -15.16
CA GLY A 57 9.76 6.63 -14.48
C GLY A 57 9.93 6.15 -13.05
N ASP A 58 10.84 5.19 -12.83
CA ASP A 58 11.19 4.67 -11.52
C ASP A 58 11.75 5.77 -10.61
N ALA A 59 12.75 6.51 -11.07
CA ALA A 59 13.35 7.62 -10.33
C ALA A 59 12.31 8.70 -9.94
N ALA A 60 11.40 9.05 -10.85
CA ALA A 60 10.34 10.03 -10.58
C ALA A 60 9.36 9.53 -9.50
N ILE A 61 8.95 8.27 -9.57
CA ILE A 61 8.00 7.67 -8.62
C ILE A 61 8.64 7.44 -7.25
N ASN A 62 9.92 7.05 -7.22
CA ASN A 62 10.71 6.95 -5.99
C ASN A 62 10.88 8.33 -5.32
N ALA A 63 11.17 9.38 -6.10
CA ALA A 63 11.23 10.75 -5.60
C ALA A 63 9.89 11.22 -5.00
N ALA A 64 8.77 10.93 -5.68
CA ALA A 64 7.43 11.23 -5.18
C ALA A 64 7.11 10.47 -3.88
N SER A 65 7.40 9.17 -3.84
CA SER A 65 7.19 8.32 -2.67
C SER A 65 7.99 8.80 -1.46
N GLY A 66 9.27 9.13 -1.65
CA GLY A 66 10.13 9.68 -0.60
C GLY A 66 9.63 11.03 -0.08
N PHE A 67 9.15 11.90 -0.98
CA PHE A 67 8.54 13.17 -0.57
C PHE A 67 7.28 12.95 0.27
N MET A 68 6.32 12.15 -0.22
CA MET A 68 5.07 11.90 0.49
C MET A 68 5.31 11.26 1.87
N THR A 69 6.25 10.31 1.95
CA THR A 69 6.62 9.66 3.20
C THR A 69 7.24 10.64 4.19
N SER A 70 8.21 11.46 3.76
CA SER A 70 8.89 12.42 4.64
C SER A 70 7.98 13.56 5.12
N THR A 71 6.92 13.86 4.37
CA THR A 71 5.95 14.93 4.67
C THR A 71 4.63 14.40 5.24
N GLN A 72 4.52 13.09 5.48
CA GLN A 72 3.31 12.42 5.99
C GLN A 72 2.07 12.70 5.14
N ILE A 73 2.24 12.87 3.83
CA ILE A 73 1.14 13.03 2.89
C ILE A 73 0.54 11.64 2.61
N PRO A 74 -0.79 11.47 2.75
CA PRO A 74 -1.43 10.21 2.41
C PRO A 74 -1.21 9.84 0.94
N ILE A 75 -0.72 8.62 0.72
CA ILE A 75 -0.55 8.03 -0.60
C ILE A 75 -1.89 7.42 -1.03
N LEU A 76 -2.42 7.87 -2.16
CA LEU A 76 -3.67 7.35 -2.72
C LEU A 76 -3.46 5.96 -3.34
N ASP A 77 -4.54 5.17 -3.40
CA ASP A 77 -4.49 3.77 -3.81
C ASP A 77 -3.84 3.61 -5.20
N PHE A 78 -4.16 4.49 -6.17
CA PHE A 78 -3.57 4.45 -7.51
C PHE A 78 -2.07 4.79 -7.51
N THR A 79 -1.67 5.88 -6.87
CA THR A 79 -0.25 6.25 -6.65
C THR A 79 0.56 5.11 -6.04
N TRP A 80 -0.01 4.39 -5.06
CA TRP A 80 0.64 3.24 -4.44
C TRP A 80 0.80 2.05 -5.41
N GLU A 81 -0.22 1.75 -6.22
CA GLU A 81 -0.12 0.70 -7.24
C GLU A 81 0.92 1.03 -8.32
N VAL A 82 1.06 2.31 -8.71
CA VAL A 82 2.10 2.77 -9.63
C VAL A 82 3.49 2.57 -9.01
N PHE A 83 3.69 2.96 -7.76
CA PHE A 83 4.94 2.72 -7.02
C PHE A 83 5.31 1.23 -6.99
N LEU A 84 4.36 0.36 -6.62
CA LEU A 84 4.62 -1.08 -6.58
C LEU A 84 4.96 -1.66 -7.96
N ALA A 85 4.36 -1.13 -9.03
CA ALA A 85 4.64 -1.60 -10.39
C ALA A 85 6.09 -1.32 -10.82
N PHE A 86 6.61 -0.12 -10.52
CA PHE A 86 8.00 0.24 -10.81
C PHE A 86 8.98 -0.56 -9.93
N ASN A 87 8.71 -0.65 -8.62
CA ASN A 87 9.51 -1.42 -7.67
C ASN A 87 9.57 -2.92 -8.01
N ALA A 88 8.49 -3.51 -8.54
CA ALA A 88 8.51 -4.89 -9.02
C ALA A 88 9.44 -5.09 -10.24
N GLY A 89 9.61 -4.05 -11.06
CA GLY A 89 10.55 -4.02 -12.19
C GLY A 89 12.03 -4.01 -11.78
N GLU A 90 12.35 -3.65 -10.54
CA GLU A 90 13.73 -3.74 -10.03
C GLU A 90 14.16 -5.20 -9.80
N ILE A 91 13.21 -6.08 -9.47
CA ILE A 91 13.48 -7.47 -9.07
C ILE A 91 13.48 -8.42 -10.29
N ALA A 92 12.82 -8.06 -11.39
CA ALA A 92 12.73 -8.85 -12.61
C ALA A 92 12.44 -7.92 -13.82
N PRO A 93 12.75 -8.29 -15.07
CA PRO A 93 13.30 -7.38 -16.09
C PRO A 93 12.48 -6.09 -16.33
N GLY A 94 12.78 -5.04 -15.56
CA GLY A 94 12.29 -3.67 -15.61
C GLY A 94 10.96 -3.48 -16.35
N PRO A 95 10.97 -3.09 -17.64
CA PRO A 95 9.75 -2.77 -18.37
C PRO A 95 8.77 -3.92 -18.56
N ALA A 96 9.23 -5.18 -18.62
CA ALA A 96 8.40 -6.33 -18.96
C ALA A 96 7.36 -6.66 -17.86
N ILE A 97 7.68 -6.32 -16.61
CA ILE A 97 6.78 -6.51 -15.46
C ILE A 97 6.05 -5.21 -15.13
N THR A 98 6.74 -4.07 -15.24
CA THR A 98 6.15 -2.76 -14.92
C THR A 98 4.93 -2.45 -15.79
N ARG A 99 5.01 -2.67 -17.11
CA ARG A 99 3.93 -2.36 -18.05
C ARG A 99 2.60 -3.07 -17.76
N PRO A 100 2.56 -4.41 -17.62
CA PRO A 100 1.29 -5.09 -17.34
C PRO A 100 0.69 -4.70 -15.99
N LEU A 101 1.51 -4.41 -14.97
CA LEU A 101 1.03 -3.95 -13.67
C LEU A 101 0.41 -2.55 -13.73
N LEU A 102 1.05 -1.62 -14.44
CA LEU A 102 0.50 -0.28 -14.67
C LEU A 102 -0.80 -0.31 -15.47
N ALA A 103 -0.89 -1.17 -16.48
CA ALA A 103 -2.12 -1.34 -17.24
C ALA A 103 -3.27 -1.88 -16.36
N GLN A 104 -2.98 -2.78 -15.41
CA GLN A 104 -3.97 -3.25 -14.44
C GLN A 104 -4.39 -2.14 -13.48
N ALA A 105 -3.45 -1.34 -12.97
CA ALA A 105 -3.74 -0.21 -12.07
C ALA A 105 -4.67 0.82 -12.74
N LEU A 106 -4.37 1.19 -13.98
CA LEU A 106 -5.23 2.08 -14.77
C LEU A 106 -6.63 1.52 -15.01
N ALA A 107 -6.73 0.22 -15.30
CA ALA A 107 -8.01 -0.44 -15.51
C ALA A 107 -8.87 -0.45 -14.23
N LYS A 108 -8.26 -0.63 -13.06
CA LYS A 108 -8.94 -0.54 -11.76
C LYS A 108 -9.40 0.87 -11.46
N SER A 109 -8.53 1.87 -11.65
CA SER A 109 -8.86 3.30 -11.43
C SER A 109 -10.05 3.74 -12.28
N LYS A 110 -10.09 3.39 -13.58
CA LYS A 110 -11.20 3.72 -14.48
C LYS A 110 -12.51 2.96 -14.19
N GLY A 111 -12.44 1.86 -13.45
CA GLY A 111 -13.59 1.04 -13.04
C GLY A 111 -14.22 1.45 -11.70
N GLN A 112 -13.58 2.35 -10.96
CA GLN A 112 -14.13 2.95 -9.75
C GLN A 112 -14.80 4.29 -10.08
N PRO A 113 -16.03 4.56 -9.61
CA PRO A 113 -16.59 5.89 -9.72
C PRO A 113 -15.71 6.86 -8.93
N CYS A 114 -15.30 7.97 -9.57
CA CYS A 114 -14.72 9.11 -8.87
C CYS A 114 -15.74 9.61 -7.84
N LEU A 115 -15.53 9.29 -6.57
CA LEU A 115 -16.33 9.83 -5.48
C LEU A 115 -15.77 11.22 -5.14
N GLU A 116 -16.12 12.21 -5.95
CA GLU A 116 -16.00 13.62 -5.55
C GLU A 116 -17.32 14.03 -4.92
N THR A 117 -17.41 13.93 -3.59
CA THR A 117 -18.38 14.70 -2.81
C THR A 117 -17.70 15.31 -1.60
N ASP A 118 -17.99 16.58 -1.37
CA ASP A 118 -17.41 17.46 -0.34
C ASP A 118 -17.54 16.97 1.12
N GLU A 119 -18.18 15.81 1.37
CA GLU A 119 -18.26 15.16 2.69
C GLU A 119 -16.95 14.49 3.14
N GLU A 120 -16.02 14.13 2.24
CA GLU A 120 -14.77 13.43 2.60
C GLU A 120 -13.65 14.34 3.13
N ILE A 121 -13.82 15.67 3.09
CA ILE A 121 -12.83 16.63 3.60
C ILE A 121 -12.72 16.59 5.13
N ASP A 122 -13.76 16.13 5.84
CA ASP A 122 -13.73 15.97 7.30
C ASP A 122 -13.12 14.62 7.75
N ASP A 123 -13.13 13.61 6.87
CA ASP A 123 -12.66 12.24 7.15
C ASP A 123 -11.11 12.13 7.18
N ILE A 124 -10.43 13.12 6.59
CA ILE A 124 -8.97 13.28 6.64
C ILE A 124 -8.46 13.50 8.07
N ARG A 125 -9.32 13.96 8.99
CA ARG A 125 -8.96 14.14 10.41
C ARG A 125 -9.20 12.89 11.27
N THR A 126 -9.88 11.87 10.74
CA THR A 126 -10.19 10.61 11.45
C THR A 126 -9.83 9.34 10.64
N GLY A 127 -8.75 9.39 9.85
CA GLY A 127 -7.74 8.32 9.70
C GLY A 127 -8.11 6.93 9.14
N ALA A 128 -9.38 6.54 8.97
CA ALA A 128 -9.73 5.27 8.33
C ALA A 128 -11.11 5.36 7.67
N SER A 129 -11.16 5.18 6.35
CA SER A 129 -12.43 5.12 5.63
C SER A 129 -13.29 3.95 6.15
N LYS A 130 -14.62 4.10 6.15
CA LYS A 130 -15.58 3.07 6.60
C LYS A 130 -15.33 1.70 5.97
N ALA A 131 -14.97 1.68 4.68
CA ALA A 131 -14.65 0.44 3.98
C ALA A 131 -13.36 -0.23 4.51
N CYS A 132 -12.34 0.54 4.88
CA CYS A 132 -11.14 0.02 5.52
C CYS A 132 -11.46 -0.58 6.89
N MET A 133 -12.21 0.15 7.73
CA MET A 133 -12.62 -0.31 9.05
C MET A 133 -13.36 -1.66 8.98
N LEU A 134 -14.27 -1.80 8.03
CA LEU A 134 -14.98 -3.07 7.80
C LEU A 134 -14.04 -4.22 7.39
N LYS A 135 -13.03 -3.96 6.56
CA LYS A 135 -12.02 -4.97 6.18
C LYS A 135 -11.15 -5.40 7.36
N ILE A 136 -10.73 -4.45 8.20
CA ILE A 136 -9.99 -4.73 9.44
C ILE A 136 -10.81 -5.65 10.36
N VAL A 137 -12.08 -5.29 10.59
CA VAL A 137 -13.00 -6.08 11.42
C VAL A 137 -13.20 -7.48 10.85
N GLU A 138 -13.37 -7.60 9.53
CA GLU A 138 -13.55 -8.89 8.87
C GLU A 138 -12.33 -9.79 9.03
N LEU A 139 -11.13 -9.29 8.76
CA LEU A 139 -9.89 -10.06 8.96
C LEU A 139 -9.70 -10.47 10.42
N ALA A 140 -9.94 -9.56 11.36
CA ALA A 140 -9.86 -9.86 12.78
C ALA A 140 -10.83 -10.99 13.18
N LYS A 141 -12.06 -10.99 12.64
CA LYS A 141 -13.03 -12.07 12.85
C LYS A 141 -12.57 -13.39 12.24
N GLN A 142 -12.01 -13.38 11.03
CA GLN A 142 -11.51 -14.60 10.38
C GLN A 142 -10.32 -15.22 11.13
N ILE A 143 -9.43 -14.40 11.69
CA ILE A 143 -8.31 -14.87 12.53
C ILE A 143 -8.84 -15.51 13.82
N ILE A 144 -9.80 -14.86 14.50
CA ILE A 144 -10.43 -15.41 15.72
C ILE A 144 -11.16 -16.72 15.43
N ALA A 145 -11.87 -16.79 14.29
CA ALA A 145 -12.58 -17.99 13.86
C ALA A 145 -11.63 -19.14 13.43
N GLY A 146 -10.35 -18.85 13.22
CA GLY A 146 -9.37 -19.83 12.72
C GLY A 146 -9.46 -20.09 11.22
N ASN A 147 -10.22 -19.27 10.48
CA ASN A 147 -10.34 -19.37 9.02
C ASN A 147 -9.06 -18.87 8.32
N ILE A 148 -8.34 -17.94 8.95
CA ILE A 148 -7.03 -17.47 8.52
C ILE A 148 -6.03 -17.71 9.67
N GLY A 149 -4.84 -18.19 9.33
CA GLY A 149 -3.73 -18.37 10.26
C GLY A 149 -3.23 -17.05 10.85
N VAL A 150 -2.55 -17.12 11.99
CA VAL A 150 -1.97 -15.94 12.66
C VAL A 150 -1.00 -15.20 11.74
N ILE A 151 -0.13 -15.91 11.03
CA ILE A 151 0.87 -15.28 10.16
C ILE A 151 0.18 -14.61 8.97
N ALA A 152 -0.66 -15.35 8.25
CA ALA A 152 -1.37 -14.84 7.08
C ALA A 152 -2.25 -13.62 7.42
N GLY A 153 -2.96 -13.69 8.54
CA GLY A 153 -3.81 -12.60 9.02
C GLY A 153 -3.01 -11.37 9.44
N SER A 154 -1.87 -11.55 10.11
CA SER A 154 -1.01 -10.44 10.52
C SER A 154 -0.38 -9.73 9.31
N ARG A 155 0.05 -10.47 8.29
CA ARG A 155 0.53 -9.89 7.03
C ARG A 155 -0.56 -9.06 6.34
N ALA A 156 -1.79 -9.59 6.26
CA ALA A 156 -2.90 -8.87 5.65
C ALA A 156 -3.28 -7.59 6.43
N LEU A 157 -3.30 -7.65 7.77
CA LEU A 157 -3.57 -6.49 8.62
C LEU A 157 -2.46 -5.44 8.53
N HIS A 158 -1.19 -5.84 8.47
CA HIS A 158 -0.07 -4.94 8.27
C HIS A 158 -0.17 -4.17 6.94
N VAL A 159 -0.48 -4.88 5.84
CA VAL A 159 -0.66 -4.25 4.52
C VAL A 159 -1.83 -3.27 4.52
N LEU A 160 -2.94 -3.60 5.17
CA LEU A 160 -4.06 -2.65 5.28
C LEU A 160 -3.72 -1.43 6.13
N ALA A 161 -2.94 -1.61 7.19
CA ALA A 161 -2.48 -0.51 8.04
C ALA A 161 -1.54 0.44 7.29
N SER A 162 -0.63 -0.10 6.47
CA SER A 162 0.29 0.69 5.64
C SER A 162 -0.44 1.53 4.59
N GLN A 163 -1.44 0.95 3.94
CA GLN A 163 -2.26 1.66 2.95
C GLN A 163 -3.09 2.81 3.54
N LYS A 164 -3.32 2.85 4.86
CA LYS A 164 -4.16 3.88 5.51
C LYS A 164 -3.44 4.68 6.59
N ALA A 165 -2.10 4.68 6.57
CA ALA A 165 -1.26 5.37 7.53
C ALA A 165 -1.55 5.01 9.01
N LEU A 166 -2.07 3.80 9.25
CA LEU A 166 -2.31 3.23 10.58
C LEU A 166 -1.11 2.44 11.10
N VAL A 167 0.03 2.46 10.42
CA VAL A 167 1.24 1.69 10.82
C VAL A 167 1.79 2.15 12.16
N SER A 168 1.65 3.44 12.47
CA SER A 168 2.06 4.03 13.76
C SER A 168 1.00 3.86 14.85
N ASP A 169 -0.09 3.17 14.57
CA ASP A 169 -1.15 2.91 15.53
C ASP A 169 -0.72 1.76 16.46
N PRO A 170 -0.71 1.96 17.80
CA PRO A 170 -0.28 0.94 18.74
C PRO A 170 -1.10 -0.36 18.69
N ASP A 171 -2.35 -0.32 18.20
CA ASP A 171 -3.15 -1.53 18.01
C ASP A 171 -2.61 -2.40 16.86
N PHE A 172 -1.75 -1.86 15.99
CA PHE A 172 -1.18 -2.55 14.83
C PHE A 172 0.26 -3.04 15.00
N ASP A 173 1.01 -2.54 15.98
CA ASP A 173 2.42 -2.89 16.24
C ASP A 173 2.66 -4.40 16.31
N LEU A 174 1.76 -5.14 16.97
CA LEU A 174 1.87 -6.60 17.08
C LEU A 174 1.87 -7.29 15.71
N PHE A 175 1.01 -6.85 14.79
CA PHE A 175 0.89 -7.46 13.47
C PHE A 175 2.10 -7.10 12.60
N THR A 176 2.63 -5.89 12.74
CA THR A 176 3.90 -5.48 12.09
C THR A 176 5.07 -6.32 12.60
N GLY A 177 5.17 -6.53 13.92
CA GLY A 177 6.20 -7.38 14.52
C GLY A 177 6.12 -8.82 14.02
N ILE A 178 4.92 -9.41 14.02
CA ILE A 178 4.69 -10.75 13.48
C ILE A 178 5.02 -10.82 11.99
N HIS A 179 4.62 -9.83 11.20
CA HIS A 179 4.95 -9.79 9.77
C HIS A 179 6.46 -9.86 9.55
N SER A 180 7.23 -9.03 10.28
CA SER A 180 8.69 -8.97 10.21
C SER A 180 9.35 -10.27 10.68
N GLU A 181 8.91 -10.85 11.79
CA GLU A 181 9.49 -12.08 12.36
C GLU A 181 9.13 -13.36 11.59
N SER A 182 8.16 -13.29 10.67
CA SER A 182 7.66 -14.45 9.93
C SER A 182 7.87 -14.35 8.43
N ASP A 183 8.54 -13.32 7.90
CA ASP A 183 8.70 -13.06 6.47
C ASP A 183 9.35 -14.24 5.72
N HIS A 184 10.28 -14.94 6.36
CA HIS A 184 10.98 -16.12 5.86
C HIS A 184 10.15 -17.41 5.89
N LEU A 185 8.97 -17.40 6.50
CA LEU A 185 8.10 -18.57 6.63
C LEU A 185 7.18 -18.72 5.41
N PRO A 186 7.17 -19.91 4.76
CA PRO A 186 6.29 -20.17 3.63
C PRO A 186 4.85 -20.37 4.08
N LEU A 187 3.93 -19.73 3.36
CA LEU A 187 2.49 -19.98 3.44
C LEU A 187 2.06 -20.88 2.27
N ASP A 188 0.81 -21.32 2.27
CA ASP A 188 0.30 -22.30 1.29
C ASP A 188 0.32 -21.78 -0.16
N ASP A 189 0.27 -20.47 -0.35
CA ASP A 189 0.31 -19.79 -1.65
C ASP A 189 1.63 -19.97 -2.42
N VAL A 190 2.74 -20.19 -1.71
CA VAL A 190 4.07 -20.40 -2.29
C VAL A 190 4.53 -21.86 -2.28
N LYS A 191 3.67 -22.80 -1.86
CA LYS A 191 4.04 -24.22 -1.70
C LYS A 191 4.68 -24.85 -2.94
N THR A 192 4.25 -24.47 -4.14
CA THR A 192 4.77 -25.02 -5.40
C THR A 192 6.18 -24.54 -5.75
N LEU A 193 6.67 -23.48 -5.08
CA LEU A 193 7.99 -22.90 -5.29
C LEU A 193 9.05 -23.50 -4.35
N TRP A 194 8.64 -24.34 -3.40
CA TRP A 194 9.53 -24.92 -2.40
C TRP A 194 9.81 -26.39 -2.66
N ASP A 195 11.02 -26.82 -2.29
CA ASP A 195 11.29 -28.25 -2.14
C ASP A 195 10.28 -28.86 -1.13
N PRO A 196 9.60 -29.99 -1.46
CA PRO A 196 8.57 -30.54 -0.60
C PRO A 196 9.04 -30.90 0.81
N ALA A 197 10.26 -31.38 0.98
CA ALA A 197 10.80 -31.74 2.30
C ALA A 197 11.16 -30.49 3.12
N ALA A 198 11.74 -29.48 2.48
CA ALA A 198 11.99 -28.18 3.11
C ALA A 198 10.69 -27.49 3.54
N PHE A 199 9.66 -27.52 2.70
CA PHE A 199 8.34 -26.97 3.01
C PHE A 199 7.75 -27.65 4.26
N GLN A 200 7.74 -28.98 4.31
CA GLN A 200 7.21 -29.72 5.48
C GLN A 200 7.96 -29.38 6.77
N LYS A 201 9.29 -29.24 6.72
CA LYS A 201 10.08 -28.82 7.88
C LYS A 201 9.70 -27.41 8.34
N LYS A 202 9.48 -26.48 7.40
CA LYS A 202 9.06 -25.11 7.70
C LYS A 202 7.61 -25.03 8.19
N GLN A 203 6.72 -25.92 7.76
CA GLN A 203 5.35 -25.98 8.30
C GLN A 203 5.30 -26.30 9.81
N LEU A 204 6.29 -27.05 10.32
CA LEU A 204 6.42 -27.26 11.77
C LEU A 204 6.81 -25.96 12.51
N GLU A 205 7.66 -25.13 11.90
CA GLU A 205 8.05 -23.83 12.41
C GLU A 205 6.88 -22.85 12.37
N VAL A 206 6.14 -22.80 11.26
CA VAL A 206 4.87 -22.07 11.11
C VAL A 206 3.92 -22.43 12.25
N LYS A 207 3.65 -23.73 12.46
CA LYS A 207 2.74 -24.17 13.52
C LYS A 207 3.18 -23.69 14.90
N ARG A 208 4.46 -23.87 15.25
CA ARG A 208 5.00 -23.43 16.55
C ARG A 208 4.89 -21.91 16.73
N PHE A 209 5.17 -21.16 15.66
CA PHE A 209 5.07 -19.72 15.66
C PHE A 209 3.61 -19.27 15.84
N GLU A 210 2.67 -19.86 15.10
CA GLU A 210 1.25 -19.55 15.27
C GLU A 210 0.75 -19.89 16.67
N ASP A 211 1.08 -21.08 17.20
CA ASP A 211 0.68 -21.50 18.55
C ASP A 211 1.20 -20.53 19.62
N LEU A 212 2.44 -20.04 19.46
CA LEU A 212 3.05 -19.07 20.38
C LEU A 212 2.31 -17.72 20.39
N TRP A 213 1.95 -17.20 19.21
CA TRP A 213 1.41 -15.85 19.07
C TRP A 213 -0.11 -15.76 19.13
N ARG A 214 -0.83 -16.87 18.87
CA ARG A 214 -2.29 -16.92 18.76
C ARG A 214 -3.03 -16.25 19.92
N PRO A 215 -2.69 -16.46 21.20
CA PRO A 215 -3.41 -15.78 22.29
C PRO A 215 -3.33 -14.25 22.21
N ARG A 216 -2.12 -13.71 21.97
CA ARG A 216 -1.89 -12.26 21.90
C ARG A 216 -2.58 -11.65 20.68
N VAL A 217 -2.57 -12.37 19.56
CA VAL A 217 -3.21 -11.97 18.32
C VAL A 217 -4.72 -11.94 18.46
N ILE A 218 -5.33 -12.96 19.08
CA ILE A 218 -6.78 -12.97 19.35
C ILE A 218 -7.19 -11.76 20.19
N ASP A 219 -6.42 -11.41 21.23
CA ASP A 219 -6.72 -10.24 22.06
C ASP A 219 -6.56 -8.92 21.29
N ALA A 220 -5.56 -8.81 20.41
CA ALA A 220 -5.42 -7.67 19.51
C ALA A 220 -6.58 -7.57 18.52
N CYS A 221 -6.98 -8.67 17.88
CA CYS A 221 -8.13 -8.73 16.99
C CYS A 221 -9.42 -8.29 17.69
N ARG A 222 -9.63 -8.66 18.97
CA ARG A 222 -10.78 -8.19 19.75
C ARG A 222 -10.78 -6.67 19.95
N ARG A 223 -9.62 -6.06 20.21
CA ARG A 223 -9.49 -4.59 20.32
C ARG A 223 -9.80 -3.91 18.99
N LEU A 224 -9.27 -4.44 17.88
CA LEU A 224 -9.58 -3.92 16.54
C LEU A 224 -11.08 -4.00 16.24
N ILE A 225 -11.73 -5.14 16.53
CA ILE A 225 -13.19 -5.28 16.36
C ILE A 225 -13.92 -4.26 17.22
N HIS A 226 -13.60 -4.16 18.50
CA HIS A 226 -14.25 -3.21 19.41
C HIS A 226 -14.13 -1.75 18.93
N ARG A 227 -12.98 -1.40 18.36
CA ARG A 227 -12.68 -0.05 17.90
C ARG A 227 -13.34 0.30 16.56
N PHE A 228 -13.35 -0.65 15.62
CA PHE A 228 -13.70 -0.38 14.22
C PHE A 228 -15.06 -0.97 13.80
N GLU A 229 -15.72 -1.78 14.65
CA GLU A 229 -17.05 -2.28 14.35
C GLU A 229 -18.10 -1.15 14.44
N PRO A 230 -18.94 -0.96 13.40
CA PRO A 230 -19.98 0.07 13.44
C PRO A 230 -20.96 -0.19 14.58
N ARG A 231 -21.18 0.82 15.43
CA ARG A 231 -22.25 0.75 16.44
C ARG A 231 -23.59 0.72 15.73
N LYS A 232 -24.44 -0.26 16.05
CA LYS A 232 -25.84 -0.26 15.63
C LYS A 232 -26.56 0.84 16.43
N THR A 233 -26.87 1.95 15.76
CA THR A 233 -27.86 2.93 16.22
C THR A 233 -29.27 2.43 15.95
#